data_AF-A0A7Y5IRD9-F1
#
_entry.id   AF-A0A7Y5IRD9-F1
#
_cell.length_a   1.000
_cell.length_b   1.000
_cell.length_c   1.000
_cell.angle_alpha   90.00
_cell.angle_beta   90.00
_cell.angle_gamma   90.00
#
_symmetry.space_group_name_H-M   'P 1'
#
loop_
_entity.id
_entity.type
_entity.pdbx_description
1 polymer ?
#
loop_
_entity_poly.entity_id
_entity_poly.type
_entity_poly.pdbx_seq_one_letter_code
_entity_poly.pdbx_strand_id
1 'polypeptide(L)'
;MTKPLAGIQWALVLGIAPALFGALSAPAQVSPETRARLLREFEEKNRSKHTEKSTDSERPKADPNVGLEELRGNLSKARTRLLSDRSKEAKEDAARAALLYADSLLRLGRTEEAISVLTTTLAQGADEDRIIPFLVEARTSVAEDALDNGEWEKARVALDKAWREARLSRDSDLVGACARNLRDLMEDRALELFRKGDLSGSKEKAIEALSWRLEPEPIHLLLSRIAHLKDNHEEALAEIRAAARGAADRHALGAIRDIIERERDLERGYDRAELKGAIVLSPRGLAYDRQGLERALLSARETAKRMFGFETLLPVRLSLYQRNDFRVFTSAPTWAGAASILGKLRLRNDLARGRIQDMEVTIRYGFGLWMADIAAEGKAPAWLQEGIAHQLAYPLGPPNGGKGEIRKRLNNGSLPSFRSLEESFLGFPDMLEAATAMVQSQWGMQFLVEKRGLGVILSLLVALREGLSPEQALREVAGFDYDALDREWSEGTLRGFTTNPDPDRSTLRSLGLISPMGSYWEQ
;
A
#
# COMPACT_ATOMS: atom_id res chain seq x y z
N MET A 1 -28.60 30.35 -29.19
CA MET A 1 -29.49 29.58 -28.28
C MET A 1 -28.96 28.17 -28.18
N THR A 2 -28.02 27.93 -27.28
CA THR A 2 -27.39 26.63 -27.04
C THR A 2 -27.69 26.22 -25.60
N LYS A 3 -28.37 25.09 -25.45
CA LYS A 3 -28.76 24.51 -24.16
C LYS A 3 -27.51 24.17 -23.32
N PRO A 4 -27.53 24.39 -21.99
CA PRO A 4 -26.47 23.88 -21.13
C PRO A 4 -26.71 22.38 -20.87
N LEU A 5 -25.65 21.59 -21.04
CA LEU A 5 -25.61 20.19 -20.60
C LEU A 5 -25.50 20.19 -19.08
N ALA A 6 -26.57 19.74 -18.43
CA ALA A 6 -26.64 19.53 -17.00
C ALA A 6 -26.08 18.15 -16.61
N GLY A 7 -25.36 18.11 -15.49
CA GLY A 7 -25.40 17.00 -14.54
C GLY A 7 -24.61 15.73 -14.88
N ILE A 8 -23.29 15.79 -14.72
CA ILE A 8 -22.51 14.60 -14.31
C ILE A 8 -22.11 14.85 -12.85
N GLN A 9 -22.49 13.96 -11.93
CA GLN A 9 -22.03 14.02 -10.54
C GLN A 9 -20.53 13.65 -10.49
N TRP A 10 -19.68 14.66 -10.29
CA TRP A 10 -18.21 14.57 -10.31
C TRP A 10 -17.58 14.09 -8.98
N ALA A 11 -18.39 13.73 -7.98
CA ALA A 11 -17.91 13.17 -6.71
C ALA A 11 -17.17 11.82 -6.88
N LEU A 12 -17.40 11.11 -7.98
CA LEU A 12 -16.77 9.83 -8.28
C LEU A 12 -15.26 9.94 -8.61
N VAL A 13 -14.78 10.99 -9.30
CA VAL A 13 -13.39 11.02 -9.80
C VAL A 13 -12.33 11.11 -8.68
N LEU A 14 -12.71 11.58 -7.48
CA LEU A 14 -11.83 11.64 -6.31
C LEU A 14 -12.19 10.64 -5.21
N GLY A 15 -13.36 10.00 -5.29
CA GLY A 15 -13.81 8.93 -4.38
C GLY A 15 -13.54 7.50 -4.88
N ILE A 16 -12.94 7.33 -6.06
CA ILE A 16 -12.72 6.03 -6.71
C ILE A 16 -11.45 5.30 -6.25
N ALA A 17 -10.55 5.97 -5.52
CA ALA A 17 -9.30 5.37 -5.05
C ALA A 17 -9.47 4.05 -4.25
N PRO A 18 -10.50 3.85 -3.39
CA PRO A 18 -10.57 2.63 -2.57
C PRO A 18 -10.74 1.33 -3.38
N ALA A 19 -11.47 1.38 -4.50
CA ALA A 19 -11.83 0.19 -5.28
C ALA A 19 -10.66 -0.36 -6.12
N LEU A 20 -9.80 0.52 -6.63
CA LEU A 20 -8.63 0.12 -7.44
C LEU A 20 -7.45 -0.35 -6.60
N PHE A 21 -7.24 0.26 -5.43
CA PHE A 21 -6.11 -0.14 -4.57
C PHE A 21 -6.45 -1.32 -3.65
N GLY A 22 -7.72 -1.72 -3.54
CA GLY A 22 -8.14 -2.93 -2.82
C GLY A 22 -7.66 -4.23 -3.46
N ALA A 23 -7.49 -4.25 -4.79
CA ALA A 23 -7.02 -5.42 -5.54
C ALA A 23 -5.51 -5.70 -5.39
N LEU A 24 -4.74 -4.76 -4.83
CA LEU A 24 -3.29 -4.87 -4.58
C LEU A 24 -2.94 -5.24 -3.12
N SER A 25 -3.94 -5.60 -2.32
CA SER A 25 -3.80 -5.86 -0.88
C SER A 25 -3.48 -7.33 -0.59
N ALA A 26 -2.24 -7.76 -0.87
CA ALA A 26 -1.63 -8.90 -0.19
C ALA A 26 -0.66 -8.37 0.90
N PRO A 27 -0.56 -9.02 2.08
CA PRO A 27 -0.01 -8.40 3.28
C PRO A 27 1.52 -8.39 3.28
N ALA A 28 2.12 -7.34 2.70
CA ALA A 28 3.54 -7.04 2.90
C ALA A 28 3.71 -5.95 3.97
N GLN A 29 4.23 -6.40 5.14
CA GLN A 29 4.48 -5.71 6.42
C GLN A 29 3.42 -5.84 7.50
N VAL A 30 3.00 -7.07 7.67
CA VAL A 30 2.35 -7.50 8.89
C VAL A 30 3.44 -8.00 9.85
N SER A 31 3.35 -7.72 11.16
CA SER A 31 4.31 -8.29 12.14
C SER A 31 4.44 -9.79 11.92
N PRO A 32 5.58 -10.45 12.19
CA PRO A 32 5.72 -11.90 12.01
C PRO A 32 4.54 -12.68 12.61
N GLU A 33 3.98 -12.19 13.73
CA GLU A 33 2.80 -12.74 14.39
C GLU A 33 1.51 -12.54 13.59
N THR A 34 1.25 -11.34 13.08
CA THR A 34 0.04 -11.08 12.30
C THR A 34 0.19 -11.69 10.89
N ARG A 35 1.42 -11.86 10.36
CA ARG A 35 1.71 -12.57 9.10
C ARG A 35 1.45 -14.05 9.30
N ALA A 36 1.94 -14.62 10.41
CA ALA A 36 1.61 -15.98 10.83
C ALA A 36 0.12 -16.15 11.15
N ARG A 37 -0.60 -15.09 11.56
CA ARG A 37 -2.05 -15.11 11.75
C ARG A 37 -2.79 -15.10 10.41
N LEU A 38 -2.42 -14.22 9.48
CA LEU A 38 -3.03 -14.13 8.15
C LEU A 38 -2.66 -15.33 7.28
N LEU A 39 -1.45 -15.87 7.40
CA LEU A 39 -1.07 -17.16 6.80
C LEU A 39 -1.90 -18.29 7.41
N ARG A 40 -2.08 -18.34 8.74
CA ARG A 40 -2.99 -19.32 9.37
C ARG A 40 -4.44 -19.16 8.93
N GLU A 41 -4.96 -17.94 8.84
CA GLU A 41 -6.33 -17.67 8.37
C GLU A 41 -6.48 -17.98 6.88
N PHE A 42 -5.48 -17.69 6.06
CA PHE A 42 -5.43 -18.04 4.64
C PHE A 42 -5.27 -19.55 4.44
N GLU A 43 -4.43 -20.20 5.23
CA GLU A 43 -4.31 -21.66 5.30
C GLU A 43 -5.57 -22.31 5.84
N GLU A 44 -6.30 -21.73 6.79
CA GLU A 44 -7.60 -22.24 7.26
C GLU A 44 -8.66 -22.06 6.18
N LYS A 45 -8.64 -20.94 5.44
CA LYS A 45 -9.58 -20.64 4.36
C LYS A 45 -9.26 -21.42 3.07
N ASN A 46 -8.00 -21.73 2.83
CA ASN A 46 -7.55 -22.63 1.78
C ASN A 46 -7.63 -24.08 2.20
N ARG A 47 -7.42 -24.43 3.47
CA ARG A 47 -7.77 -25.75 4.01
C ARG A 47 -9.25 -25.94 4.00
N SER A 48 -10.12 -24.95 4.21
CA SER A 48 -11.57 -25.13 4.11
C SER A 48 -12.01 -25.28 2.64
N LYS A 49 -11.41 -24.52 1.71
CA LYS A 49 -11.65 -24.66 0.27
C LYS A 49 -11.04 -25.93 -0.35
N HIS A 50 -9.90 -26.37 0.17
CA HIS A 50 -9.28 -27.63 -0.21
C HIS A 50 -9.86 -28.79 0.58
N THR A 51 -10.33 -28.72 1.81
CA THR A 51 -10.97 -29.89 2.48
C THR A 51 -12.29 -30.28 1.84
N GLU A 52 -12.96 -29.37 1.11
CA GLU A 52 -14.10 -29.75 0.25
C GLU A 52 -13.69 -30.39 -1.09
N LYS A 53 -12.40 -30.41 -1.46
CA LYS A 53 -11.89 -31.01 -2.72
C LYS A 53 -10.57 -31.78 -2.65
N SER A 54 -9.96 -31.91 -1.48
CA SER A 54 -8.62 -32.44 -1.23
C SER A 54 -8.77 -33.82 -0.65
N THR A 55 -8.13 -34.73 -1.36
CA THR A 55 -7.79 -36.11 -1.03
C THR A 55 -6.86 -36.20 0.19
N ASP A 56 -7.16 -35.49 1.30
CA ASP A 56 -6.41 -35.69 2.56
C ASP A 56 -6.68 -37.11 3.14
N SER A 57 -7.71 -37.80 2.61
CA SER A 57 -7.98 -39.22 2.85
C SER A 57 -7.05 -40.20 2.11
N GLU A 58 -6.27 -39.75 1.13
CA GLU A 58 -5.34 -40.62 0.37
C GLU A 58 -3.85 -40.38 0.69
N ARG A 59 -3.52 -39.38 1.53
CA ARG A 59 -2.14 -39.13 1.94
C ARG A 59 -1.61 -40.27 2.83
N PRO A 60 -0.50 -40.94 2.45
CA PRO A 60 0.17 -41.87 3.34
C PRO A 60 0.81 -41.07 4.48
N LYS A 61 0.20 -41.11 5.67
CA LYS A 61 0.79 -40.55 6.90
C LYS A 61 1.65 -41.61 7.55
N ALA A 62 2.87 -41.24 7.95
CA ALA A 62 3.70 -42.15 8.73
C ALA A 62 3.04 -42.43 10.07
N ASP A 63 2.99 -43.70 10.47
CA ASP A 63 2.63 -44.08 11.83
C ASP A 63 3.72 -43.51 12.76
N PRO A 64 3.36 -42.66 13.74
CA PRO A 64 4.33 -42.05 14.63
C PRO A 64 5.15 -43.07 15.46
N ASN A 65 4.72 -44.33 15.53
CA ASN A 65 5.44 -45.39 16.23
C ASN A 65 6.53 -46.06 15.38
N VAL A 66 6.56 -45.83 14.06
CA VAL A 66 7.56 -46.42 13.17
C VAL A 66 8.82 -45.56 13.17
N GLY A 67 9.95 -46.16 13.53
CA GLY A 67 11.23 -45.46 13.61
C GLY A 67 11.76 -45.00 12.25
N LEU A 68 12.52 -43.91 12.24
CA LEU A 68 13.08 -43.31 11.02
C LEU A 68 14.01 -44.27 10.26
N GLU A 69 14.76 -45.12 10.97
CA GLU A 69 15.61 -46.16 10.36
C GLU A 69 14.80 -47.28 9.69
N GLU A 70 13.62 -47.62 10.24
CA GLU A 70 12.75 -48.62 9.65
C GLU A 70 12.15 -48.10 8.33
N LEU A 71 11.65 -46.86 8.32
CA LEU A 71 11.16 -46.20 7.11
C LEU A 71 12.26 -46.09 6.03
N ARG A 72 13.49 -45.75 6.44
CA ARG A 72 14.66 -45.71 5.55
C ARG A 72 14.96 -47.09 4.95
N GLY A 73 14.92 -48.15 5.77
CA GLY A 73 15.08 -49.54 5.34
C GLY A 73 14.00 -49.97 4.35
N ASN A 74 12.74 -49.62 4.61
CA ASN A 74 11.62 -49.89 3.72
C ASN A 74 11.76 -49.17 2.37
N LEU A 75 12.16 -47.90 2.38
CA LEU A 75 12.47 -47.15 1.16
C LEU A 75 13.61 -47.81 0.36
N SER A 76 14.69 -48.24 1.02
CA SER A 76 15.81 -48.91 0.35
C SER A 76 15.39 -50.19 -0.36
N LYS A 77 14.55 -51.02 0.29
CA LYS A 77 13.98 -52.23 -0.31
C LYS A 77 13.10 -51.90 -1.52
N ALA A 78 12.21 -50.92 -1.38
CA ALA A 78 11.31 -50.50 -2.45
C ALA A 78 12.06 -49.95 -3.68
N ARG A 79 13.11 -49.13 -3.47
CA ARG A 79 13.98 -48.64 -4.55
C ARG A 79 14.75 -49.77 -5.24
N THR A 80 15.23 -50.76 -4.48
CA THR A 80 15.90 -51.94 -5.06
C THR A 80 14.94 -52.72 -5.96
N ARG A 81 13.70 -52.96 -5.49
CA ARG A 81 12.63 -53.57 -6.30
C ARG A 81 12.37 -52.76 -7.56
N LEU A 82 12.21 -51.44 -7.45
CA LEU A 82 12.01 -50.53 -8.59
C LEU A 82 13.14 -50.57 -9.63
N LEU A 83 14.40 -50.72 -9.20
CA LEU A 83 15.52 -50.83 -10.12
C LEU A 83 15.53 -52.18 -10.87
N SER A 84 15.11 -53.26 -10.20
CA SER A 84 14.99 -54.60 -10.81
C SER A 84 13.71 -54.82 -11.62
N ASP A 85 12.62 -54.17 -11.24
CA ASP A 85 11.28 -54.32 -11.78
C ASP A 85 10.66 -52.93 -11.98
N ARG A 86 10.44 -52.56 -13.25
CA ARG A 86 9.89 -51.26 -13.66
C ARG A 86 8.36 -51.28 -13.77
N SER A 87 7.71 -52.30 -13.20
CA SER A 87 6.25 -52.42 -13.15
C SER A 87 5.59 -51.21 -12.49
N LYS A 88 4.32 -50.98 -12.83
CA LYS A 88 3.50 -49.92 -12.23
C LYS A 88 3.45 -50.06 -10.69
N GLU A 89 3.29 -51.28 -10.19
CA GLU A 89 3.26 -51.59 -8.76
C GLU A 89 4.59 -51.21 -8.07
N ALA A 90 5.74 -51.57 -8.65
CA ALA A 90 7.04 -51.22 -8.08
C ALA A 90 7.29 -49.69 -8.05
N LYS A 91 6.76 -48.94 -9.03
CA LYS A 91 6.79 -47.48 -9.05
C LYS A 91 5.94 -46.86 -7.95
N GLU A 92 4.72 -47.37 -7.76
CA GLU A 92 3.79 -46.93 -6.71
C GLU A 92 4.30 -47.25 -5.31
N ASP A 93 4.88 -48.45 -5.11
CA ASP A 93 5.48 -48.89 -3.85
C ASP A 93 6.66 -48.00 -3.44
N ALA A 94 7.57 -47.73 -4.40
CA ALA A 94 8.71 -46.85 -4.16
C ALA A 94 8.28 -45.41 -3.84
N ALA A 95 7.26 -44.89 -4.54
CA ALA A 95 6.67 -43.59 -4.24
C ALA A 95 6.06 -43.57 -2.84
N ARG A 96 5.25 -44.57 -2.48
CA ARG A 96 4.62 -44.66 -1.15
C ARG A 96 5.66 -44.72 -0.02
N ALA A 97 6.69 -45.54 -0.17
CA ALA A 97 7.76 -45.65 0.83
C ALA A 97 8.54 -44.33 0.96
N ALA A 98 8.78 -43.63 -0.15
CA ALA A 98 9.45 -42.33 -0.14
C ALA A 98 8.61 -41.26 0.56
N LEU A 99 7.31 -41.22 0.31
CA LEU A 99 6.38 -40.27 0.93
C LEU A 99 6.31 -40.46 2.46
N LEU A 100 6.18 -41.70 2.95
CA LEU A 100 6.16 -41.97 4.39
C LEU A 100 7.47 -41.54 5.09
N TYR A 101 8.61 -41.81 4.45
CA TYR A 101 9.91 -41.40 4.98
C TYR A 101 10.10 -39.88 4.96
N ALA A 102 9.70 -39.23 3.86
CA ALA A 102 9.78 -37.79 3.70
C ALA A 102 8.83 -37.04 4.66
N ASP A 103 7.60 -37.51 4.88
CA ASP A 103 6.67 -36.97 5.88
C ASP A 103 7.28 -36.98 7.28
N SER A 104 7.94 -38.08 7.67
CA SER A 104 8.64 -38.16 8.95
C SER A 104 9.81 -37.19 9.05
N LEU A 105 10.56 -36.97 7.97
CA LEU A 105 11.65 -35.99 7.93
C LEU A 105 11.12 -34.55 8.06
N LEU A 106 10.03 -34.20 7.38
CA LEU A 106 9.39 -32.88 7.48
C LEU A 106 8.91 -32.58 8.89
N ARG A 107 8.29 -33.55 9.58
CA ARG A 107 7.86 -33.39 10.99
C ARG A 107 9.03 -33.15 11.95
N LEU A 108 10.24 -33.56 11.59
CA LEU A 108 11.47 -33.32 12.33
C LEU A 108 12.21 -32.04 11.88
N GLY A 109 11.64 -31.26 10.97
CA GLY A 109 12.28 -30.06 10.39
C GLY A 109 13.43 -30.36 9.44
N ARG A 110 13.57 -31.60 8.94
CA ARG A 110 14.65 -32.04 8.04
C ARG A 110 14.23 -31.91 6.57
N THR A 111 13.79 -30.72 6.18
CA THR A 111 13.15 -30.46 4.88
C THR A 111 14.07 -30.73 3.68
N GLU A 112 15.34 -30.33 3.74
CA GLU A 112 16.31 -30.58 2.67
C GLU A 112 16.55 -32.07 2.44
N GLU A 113 16.55 -32.88 3.51
CA GLU A 113 16.69 -34.33 3.39
C GLU A 113 15.44 -34.97 2.80
N ALA A 114 14.25 -34.49 3.18
CA ALA A 114 12.99 -34.91 2.57
C ALA A 114 12.99 -34.63 1.06
N ILE A 115 13.38 -33.41 0.64
CA ILE A 115 13.54 -33.03 -0.77
C ILE A 115 14.52 -33.97 -1.47
N SER A 116 15.70 -34.20 -0.89
CA SER A 116 16.72 -35.10 -1.46
C SER A 116 16.19 -36.52 -1.66
N VAL A 117 15.44 -37.05 -0.70
CA VAL A 117 14.79 -38.37 -0.78
C VAL A 117 13.82 -38.41 -1.94
N LEU A 118 12.90 -37.45 -2.03
CA LEU A 118 11.86 -37.39 -3.05
C LEU A 118 12.47 -37.23 -4.45
N THR A 119 13.38 -36.27 -4.64
CA THR A 119 14.07 -36.04 -5.92
C THR A 119 14.84 -37.29 -6.36
N THR A 120 15.54 -37.97 -5.45
CA THR A 120 16.27 -39.20 -5.78
C THR A 120 15.32 -40.33 -6.19
N THR A 121 14.21 -40.52 -5.47
CA THR A 121 13.24 -41.58 -5.80
C THR A 121 12.55 -41.28 -7.14
N LEU A 122 12.24 -40.02 -7.41
CA LEU A 122 11.68 -39.58 -8.69
C LEU A 122 12.65 -39.82 -9.86
N ALA A 123 13.93 -39.45 -9.70
CA ALA A 123 14.97 -39.70 -10.69
C ALA A 123 15.18 -41.21 -10.96
N GLN A 124 14.90 -42.05 -9.96
CA GLN A 124 14.88 -43.49 -10.11
C GLN A 124 13.62 -44.03 -10.78
N GLY A 125 12.70 -43.19 -11.28
CA GLY A 125 11.55 -43.60 -12.07
C GLY A 125 10.33 -44.09 -11.28
N ALA A 126 10.22 -43.69 -10.00
CA ALA A 126 9.03 -43.90 -9.20
C ALA A 126 7.84 -43.09 -9.74
N ASP A 127 6.64 -43.34 -9.21
CA ASP A 127 5.41 -42.70 -9.68
C ASP A 127 5.43 -41.18 -9.46
N GLU A 128 5.48 -40.43 -10.56
CA GLU A 128 5.62 -38.98 -10.60
C GLU A 128 4.38 -38.25 -10.06
N ASP A 129 3.18 -38.79 -10.35
CA ASP A 129 1.90 -38.19 -9.96
C ASP A 129 1.74 -38.20 -8.42
N ARG A 130 2.44 -39.11 -7.73
CA ARG A 130 2.46 -39.18 -6.26
C ARG A 130 3.57 -38.36 -5.62
N ILE A 131 4.77 -38.33 -6.22
CA ILE A 131 5.93 -37.69 -5.61
C ILE A 131 5.93 -36.17 -5.82
N ILE A 132 5.58 -35.70 -7.03
CA ILE A 132 5.70 -34.28 -7.40
C ILE A 132 4.91 -33.36 -6.46
N PRO A 133 3.62 -33.63 -6.12
CA PRO A 133 2.88 -32.76 -5.21
C PRO A 133 3.57 -32.57 -3.84
N PHE A 134 4.15 -33.63 -3.29
CA PHE A 134 4.84 -33.60 -2.00
C PHE A 134 6.19 -32.89 -2.08
N LEU A 135 6.89 -33.04 -3.20
CA LEU A 135 8.14 -32.33 -3.46
C LEU A 135 7.91 -30.82 -3.62
N VAL A 136 6.82 -30.44 -4.30
CA VAL A 136 6.37 -29.03 -4.42
C VAL A 136 6.03 -28.45 -3.05
N GLU A 137 5.29 -29.17 -2.21
CA GLU A 137 4.96 -28.75 -0.84
C GLU A 137 6.23 -28.53 -0.01
N ALA A 138 7.16 -29.50 0.00
CA ALA A 138 8.42 -29.37 0.73
C ALA A 138 9.24 -28.15 0.27
N ARG A 139 9.28 -27.86 -1.03
CA ARG A 139 9.97 -26.67 -1.56
C ARG A 139 9.26 -25.36 -1.24
N THR A 140 7.93 -25.39 -1.17
CA THR A 140 7.14 -24.22 -0.76
C THR A 140 7.42 -23.89 0.70
N SER A 141 7.52 -24.90 1.57
CA SER A 141 7.95 -24.72 2.97
C SER A 141 9.35 -24.13 3.08
N VAL A 142 10.33 -24.57 2.27
CA VAL A 142 11.67 -23.92 2.23
C VAL A 142 11.58 -22.45 1.82
N ALA A 143 10.67 -22.11 0.91
CA ALA A 143 10.48 -20.73 0.47
C ALA A 143 9.85 -19.86 1.58
N GLU A 144 8.89 -20.39 2.32
CA GLU A 144 8.27 -19.73 3.48
C GLU A 144 9.32 -19.47 4.57
N ASP A 145 10.09 -20.49 4.95
CA ASP A 145 11.19 -20.35 5.91
C ASP A 145 12.21 -19.29 5.45
N ALA A 146 12.55 -19.29 4.16
CA ALA A 146 13.46 -18.31 3.58
C ALA A 146 12.86 -16.89 3.67
N LEU A 147 11.57 -16.72 3.42
CA LEU A 147 10.89 -15.43 3.51
C LEU A 147 10.83 -14.91 4.95
N ASP A 148 10.59 -15.77 5.92
CA ASP A 148 10.58 -15.39 7.34
C ASP A 148 11.97 -14.95 7.83
N ASN A 149 13.03 -15.45 7.21
CA ASN A 149 14.41 -15.01 7.43
C ASN A 149 14.85 -13.84 6.53
N GLY A 150 13.98 -13.32 5.65
CA GLY A 150 14.31 -12.25 4.70
C GLY A 150 15.23 -12.67 3.53
N GLU A 151 15.41 -13.98 3.31
CA GLU A 151 16.24 -14.58 2.27
C GLU A 151 15.49 -14.69 0.92
N TRP A 152 15.08 -13.55 0.35
CA TRP A 152 14.24 -13.47 -0.85
C TRP A 152 14.73 -14.31 -2.04
N GLU A 153 16.03 -14.30 -2.32
CA GLU A 153 16.59 -15.04 -3.45
C GLU A 153 16.51 -16.56 -3.23
N LYS A 154 16.66 -17.02 -1.98
CA LYS A 154 16.50 -18.44 -1.64
C LYS A 154 15.04 -18.86 -1.79
N ALA A 155 14.09 -18.03 -1.35
CA ALA A 155 12.68 -18.27 -1.56
C ALA A 155 12.32 -18.36 -3.05
N ARG A 156 12.82 -17.43 -3.86
CA ARG A 156 12.65 -17.42 -5.31
C ARG A 156 13.20 -18.70 -5.95
N VAL A 157 14.42 -19.08 -5.60
CA VAL A 157 15.06 -20.31 -6.11
C VAL A 157 14.24 -21.54 -5.74
N ALA A 158 13.73 -21.62 -4.51
CA ALA A 158 12.90 -22.74 -4.05
C ALA A 158 11.56 -22.83 -4.80
N LEU A 159 10.87 -21.71 -5.02
CA LEU A 159 9.62 -21.67 -5.78
C LEU A 159 9.80 -21.92 -7.28
N ASP A 160 10.88 -21.42 -7.91
CA ASP A 160 11.20 -21.70 -9.32
C ASP A 160 11.43 -23.21 -9.53
N LYS A 161 12.18 -23.79 -8.59
CA LYS A 161 12.40 -25.21 -8.46
C LYS A 161 11.11 -26.01 -8.30
N ALA A 162 10.19 -25.58 -7.43
CA ALA A 162 8.88 -26.20 -7.24
C ALA A 162 8.04 -26.14 -8.53
N TRP A 163 8.00 -24.97 -9.18
CA TRP A 163 7.27 -24.79 -10.43
C TRP A 163 7.81 -25.66 -11.57
N ARG A 164 9.13 -25.79 -11.71
CA ARG A 164 9.74 -26.69 -12.72
C ARG A 164 9.38 -28.15 -12.49
N GLU A 165 9.30 -28.59 -11.24
CA GLU A 165 8.89 -29.95 -10.90
C GLU A 165 7.39 -30.16 -11.12
N ALA A 166 6.56 -29.18 -10.73
CA ALA A 166 5.13 -29.21 -11.00
C ALA A 166 4.84 -29.38 -12.50
N ARG A 167 5.63 -28.76 -13.38
CA ARG A 167 5.50 -28.90 -14.84
C ARG A 167 5.77 -30.31 -15.38
N LEU A 168 6.38 -31.19 -14.60
CA LEU A 168 6.53 -32.59 -14.93
C LEU A 168 5.26 -33.39 -14.60
N SER A 169 4.39 -32.86 -13.73
CA SER A 169 3.11 -33.47 -13.39
C SER A 169 2.06 -33.19 -14.48
N ARG A 170 1.05 -34.06 -14.54
CA ARG A 170 -0.15 -33.89 -15.37
C ARG A 170 -1.20 -32.98 -14.71
N ASP A 171 -0.98 -32.61 -13.45
CA ASP A 171 -1.88 -31.75 -12.69
C ASP A 171 -1.69 -30.27 -13.07
N SER A 172 -2.60 -29.77 -13.91
CA SER A 172 -2.62 -28.36 -14.32
C SER A 172 -2.89 -27.39 -13.17
N ASP A 173 -3.62 -27.83 -12.14
CA ASP A 173 -3.95 -26.98 -10.99
C ASP A 173 -2.72 -26.78 -10.12
N LEU A 174 -1.91 -27.82 -9.93
CA LEU A 174 -0.61 -27.75 -9.23
C LEU A 174 0.36 -26.81 -9.96
N VAL A 175 0.47 -26.92 -11.29
CA VAL A 175 1.31 -26.02 -12.11
C VAL A 175 0.83 -24.58 -11.97
N GLY A 176 -0.48 -24.36 -12.05
CA GLY A 176 -1.10 -23.04 -11.88
C GLY A 176 -0.85 -22.46 -10.49
N ALA A 177 -0.93 -23.27 -9.43
CA ALA A 177 -0.66 -22.86 -8.06
C ALA A 177 0.80 -22.42 -7.87
N CYS A 178 1.77 -23.20 -8.37
CA CYS A 178 3.19 -22.84 -8.30
C CYS A 178 3.50 -21.55 -9.08
N ALA A 179 2.88 -21.37 -10.26
CA ALA A 179 3.03 -20.16 -11.05
C ALA A 179 2.45 -18.93 -10.33
N ARG A 180 1.32 -19.07 -9.63
CA ARG A 180 0.77 -18.01 -8.77
C ARG A 180 1.75 -17.65 -7.66
N ASN A 181 2.28 -18.63 -6.91
CA ASN A 181 3.22 -18.37 -5.81
C ASN A 181 4.46 -17.58 -6.29
N LEU A 182 5.02 -17.92 -7.46
CA LEU A 182 6.14 -17.18 -8.05
C LEU A 182 5.77 -15.75 -8.45
N ARG A 183 4.61 -15.58 -9.09
CA ARG A 183 4.08 -14.27 -9.48
C ARG A 183 3.86 -13.40 -8.25
N ASP A 184 3.19 -13.93 -7.23
CA ASP A 184 2.89 -13.24 -5.97
C ASP A 184 4.18 -12.82 -5.26
N LEU A 185 5.20 -13.71 -5.19
CA LEU A 185 6.51 -13.39 -4.65
C LEU A 185 7.17 -12.20 -5.37
N MET A 186 7.13 -12.19 -6.71
CA MET A 186 7.73 -11.10 -7.49
C MET A 186 6.95 -9.79 -7.38
N GLU A 187 5.61 -9.86 -7.30
CA GLU A 187 4.73 -8.73 -7.05
C GLU A 187 5.00 -8.10 -5.67
N ASP A 188 5.06 -8.91 -4.62
CA ASP A 188 5.40 -8.46 -3.26
C ASP A 188 6.77 -7.79 -3.22
N ARG A 189 7.76 -8.38 -3.89
CA ARG A 189 9.10 -7.79 -3.98
C ARG A 189 9.09 -6.47 -4.75
N ALA A 190 8.29 -6.37 -5.82
CA ALA A 190 8.13 -5.13 -6.58
C ALA A 190 7.52 -4.03 -5.71
N LEU A 191 6.49 -4.33 -4.93
CA LEU A 191 5.85 -3.40 -3.99
C LEU A 191 6.80 -2.98 -2.87
N GLU A 192 7.60 -3.89 -2.32
CA GLU A 192 8.62 -3.57 -1.31
C GLU A 192 9.64 -2.57 -1.85
N LEU A 193 10.17 -2.81 -3.07
CA LEU A 193 11.12 -1.92 -3.73
C LEU A 193 10.49 -0.57 -4.06
N PHE A 194 9.22 -0.56 -4.50
CA PHE A 194 8.45 0.66 -4.74
C PHE A 194 8.39 1.54 -3.48
N ARG A 195 8.04 0.94 -2.35
CA ARG A 195 7.93 1.61 -1.04
C ARG A 195 9.29 2.12 -0.54
N LYS A 196 10.37 1.40 -0.86
CA LYS A 196 11.76 1.83 -0.62
C LYS A 196 12.25 2.88 -1.62
N GLY A 197 11.43 3.31 -2.56
CA GLY A 197 11.78 4.32 -3.57
C GLY A 197 12.66 3.81 -4.72
N ASP A 198 12.98 2.51 -4.76
CA ASP A 198 13.66 1.89 -5.89
C ASP A 198 12.66 1.57 -7.00
N LEU A 199 12.28 2.62 -7.73
CA LEU A 199 11.35 2.54 -8.85
C LEU A 199 11.91 1.73 -10.04
N SER A 200 13.22 1.48 -10.11
CA SER A 200 13.82 0.71 -11.21
C SER A 200 13.83 -0.77 -10.89
N GLY A 201 14.29 -1.17 -9.71
CA GLY A 201 14.18 -2.55 -9.23
C GLY A 201 12.72 -2.99 -9.10
N SER A 202 11.83 -2.10 -8.63
CA SER A 202 10.39 -2.37 -8.57
C SER A 202 9.81 -2.68 -9.95
N LYS A 203 10.15 -1.87 -10.97
CA LYS A 203 9.71 -2.11 -12.36
C LYS A 203 10.21 -3.44 -12.89
N GLU A 204 11.48 -3.76 -12.64
CA GLU A 204 12.08 -5.03 -13.08
C GLU A 204 11.32 -6.23 -12.51
N LYS A 205 11.02 -6.23 -11.20
CA LYS A 205 10.29 -7.31 -10.54
C LYS A 205 8.83 -7.39 -10.94
N ALA A 206 8.17 -6.27 -11.18
CA ALA A 206 6.83 -6.25 -11.75
C ALA A 206 6.80 -6.85 -13.17
N ILE A 207 7.80 -6.54 -14.03
CA ILE A 207 7.91 -7.17 -15.36
C ILE A 207 8.17 -8.67 -15.24
N GLU A 208 9.00 -9.10 -14.29
CA GLU A 208 9.22 -10.52 -13.99
C GLU A 208 7.90 -11.19 -13.61
N ALA A 209 7.09 -10.59 -12.72
CA ALA A 209 5.76 -11.05 -12.32
C ALA A 209 4.79 -11.24 -13.51
N LEU A 210 4.86 -10.37 -14.54
CA LEU A 210 4.04 -10.53 -15.75
C LEU A 210 4.41 -11.74 -16.60
N SER A 211 5.62 -12.31 -16.46
CA SER A 211 6.06 -13.44 -17.27
C SER A 211 5.20 -14.69 -17.09
N TRP A 212 4.54 -14.83 -15.94
CA TRP A 212 3.63 -15.94 -15.63
C TRP A 212 2.20 -15.75 -16.19
N ARG A 213 1.84 -14.53 -16.64
CA ARG A 213 0.53 -14.21 -17.28
C ARG A 213 -0.71 -14.55 -16.45
N LEU A 214 -0.58 -14.56 -15.13
CA LEU A 214 -1.67 -14.78 -14.19
C LEU A 214 -2.06 -13.45 -13.58
N GLU A 215 -3.37 -13.14 -13.62
CA GLU A 215 -3.95 -11.93 -13.01
C GLU A 215 -3.08 -10.68 -13.28
N PRO A 216 -2.83 -10.30 -14.54
CA PRO A 216 -1.83 -9.27 -14.85
C PRO A 216 -2.26 -7.84 -14.48
N GLU A 217 -3.53 -7.62 -14.15
CA GLU A 217 -4.09 -6.29 -13.90
C GLU A 217 -3.39 -5.55 -12.75
N PRO A 218 -3.28 -6.08 -11.52
CA PRO A 218 -2.59 -5.40 -10.41
C PRO A 218 -1.15 -5.01 -10.76
N ILE A 219 -0.44 -5.89 -11.47
CA ILE A 219 0.95 -5.65 -11.88
C ILE A 219 1.02 -4.51 -12.91
N HIS A 220 0.12 -4.47 -13.89
CA HIS A 220 0.03 -3.35 -14.84
C HIS A 220 -0.33 -2.02 -14.14
N LEU A 221 -1.13 -2.04 -13.08
CA LEU A 221 -1.41 -0.84 -12.28
C LEU A 221 -0.16 -0.34 -11.54
N LEU A 222 0.62 -1.25 -10.95
CA LEU A 222 1.90 -0.91 -10.35
C LEU A 222 2.88 -0.33 -11.38
N LEU A 223 3.01 -0.96 -12.55
CA LEU A 223 3.87 -0.46 -13.63
C LEU A 223 3.43 0.92 -14.14
N SER A 224 2.13 1.13 -14.28
CA SER A 224 1.58 2.44 -14.62
C SER A 224 1.97 3.50 -13.59
N ARG A 225 1.81 3.21 -12.30
CA ARG A 225 2.18 4.12 -11.21
C ARG A 225 3.68 4.43 -11.22
N ILE A 226 4.53 3.43 -11.42
CA ILE A 226 5.98 3.61 -11.54
C ILE A 226 6.33 4.50 -12.73
N ALA A 227 5.75 4.24 -13.90
CA ALA A 227 5.97 5.03 -15.10
C ALA A 227 5.49 6.48 -14.91
N HIS A 228 4.32 6.66 -14.29
CA HIS A 228 3.76 7.98 -13.96
C HIS A 228 4.68 8.77 -13.03
N LEU A 229 5.18 8.15 -11.94
CA LEU A 229 6.14 8.77 -11.03
C LEU A 229 7.51 9.04 -11.67
N LYS A 230 7.85 8.35 -12.75
CA LYS A 230 9.04 8.63 -13.58
C LYS A 230 8.80 9.69 -14.65
N ASP A 231 7.62 10.30 -14.68
CA ASP A 231 7.18 11.27 -15.70
C ASP A 231 7.15 10.67 -17.13
N ASN A 232 6.99 9.34 -17.24
CA ASN A 232 6.83 8.63 -18.51
C ASN A 232 5.33 8.35 -18.77
N HIS A 233 4.59 9.39 -19.16
CA HIS A 233 3.14 9.30 -19.33
C HIS A 233 2.70 8.31 -20.42
N GLU A 234 3.45 8.16 -21.51
CA GLU A 234 3.08 7.24 -22.60
C GLU A 234 3.15 5.78 -22.15
N GLU A 235 4.20 5.43 -21.40
CA GLU A 235 4.30 4.11 -20.78
C GLU A 235 3.19 3.91 -19.74
N ALA A 236 2.95 4.89 -18.86
CA ALA A 236 1.88 4.79 -17.86
C ALA A 236 0.50 4.53 -18.52
N LEU A 237 0.19 5.25 -19.60
CA LEU A 237 -1.05 5.06 -20.36
C LEU A 237 -1.09 3.70 -21.06
N ALA A 238 0.02 3.20 -21.59
CA ALA A 238 0.09 1.87 -22.17
C ALA A 238 -0.23 0.79 -21.14
N GLU A 239 0.31 0.91 -19.93
CA GLU A 239 0.07 -0.02 -18.82
C GLU A 239 -1.38 0.06 -18.31
N ILE A 240 -1.99 1.25 -18.20
CA ILE A 240 -3.43 1.36 -17.89
C ILE A 240 -4.30 0.66 -18.95
N ARG A 241 -3.97 0.81 -20.24
CA ARG A 241 -4.68 0.10 -21.32
C ARG A 241 -4.51 -1.42 -21.22
N ALA A 242 -3.35 -1.88 -20.75
CA ALA A 242 -3.11 -3.31 -20.52
C ALA A 242 -3.93 -3.83 -19.33
N ALA A 243 -3.92 -3.12 -18.20
CA ALA A 243 -4.76 -3.43 -17.04
C ALA A 243 -6.26 -3.50 -17.39
N ALA A 244 -6.75 -2.54 -18.18
CA ALA A 244 -8.16 -2.45 -18.56
C ALA A 244 -8.69 -3.63 -19.38
N ARG A 245 -7.81 -4.48 -19.95
CA ARG A 245 -8.23 -5.68 -20.68
C ARG A 245 -8.81 -6.75 -19.75
N GLY A 246 -8.28 -6.84 -18.53
CA GLY A 246 -8.72 -7.81 -17.51
C GLY A 246 -9.60 -7.21 -16.42
N ALA A 247 -9.67 -5.88 -16.32
CA ALA A 247 -10.23 -5.19 -15.17
C ALA A 247 -11.74 -5.33 -14.99
N ALA A 248 -12.12 -5.59 -13.74
CA ALA A 248 -13.51 -5.56 -13.28
C ALA A 248 -14.04 -4.11 -13.20
N ASP A 249 -13.19 -3.13 -12.81
CA ASP A 249 -13.58 -1.72 -12.69
C ASP A 249 -12.94 -0.84 -13.76
N ARG A 250 -13.52 -0.87 -14.96
CA ARG A 250 -13.06 -0.05 -16.10
C ARG A 250 -13.31 1.44 -15.90
N HIS A 251 -14.31 1.83 -15.11
CA HIS A 251 -14.62 3.24 -14.88
C HIS A 251 -13.48 3.90 -14.10
N ALA A 252 -13.00 3.21 -13.07
CA ALA A 252 -11.91 3.70 -12.26
C ALA A 252 -10.60 3.85 -13.04
N LEU A 253 -10.28 2.87 -13.90
CA LEU A 253 -9.13 2.98 -14.80
C LEU A 253 -9.27 4.11 -15.82
N GLY A 254 -10.50 4.38 -16.26
CA GLY A 254 -10.82 5.55 -17.08
C GLY A 254 -10.47 6.85 -16.38
N ALA A 255 -10.84 7.01 -15.11
CA ALA A 255 -10.52 8.20 -14.32
C ALA A 255 -9.00 8.41 -14.17
N ILE A 256 -8.23 7.35 -13.88
CA ILE A 256 -6.77 7.43 -13.81
C ILE A 256 -6.16 7.81 -15.16
N ARG A 257 -6.61 7.18 -16.25
CA ARG A 257 -6.16 7.49 -17.61
C ARG A 257 -6.38 8.98 -17.92
N ASP A 258 -7.58 9.48 -17.66
CA ASP A 258 -7.95 10.86 -17.95
C ASP A 258 -7.09 11.85 -17.15
N ILE A 259 -6.74 11.53 -15.90
CA ILE A 259 -5.79 12.32 -15.10
C ILE A 259 -4.39 12.35 -15.76
N ILE A 260 -3.86 11.19 -16.15
CA ILE A 260 -2.53 11.08 -16.76
C ILE A 260 -2.49 11.80 -18.12
N GLU A 261 -3.56 11.70 -18.93
CA GLU A 261 -3.68 12.39 -20.21
C GLU A 261 -3.70 13.91 -20.03
N ARG A 262 -4.52 14.42 -19.10
CA ARG A 262 -4.53 15.85 -18.77
C ARG A 262 -3.17 16.34 -18.28
N GLU A 263 -2.49 15.56 -17.44
CA GLU A 263 -1.15 15.91 -16.94
C GLU A 263 -0.16 16.00 -18.10
N ARG A 264 -0.08 14.95 -18.93
CA ARG A 264 0.79 14.93 -20.11
C ARG A 264 0.56 16.15 -20.99
N ASP A 265 -0.69 16.48 -21.28
CA ASP A 265 -1.02 17.54 -22.22
C ASP A 265 -0.68 18.93 -21.67
N LEU A 266 -0.87 19.17 -20.36
CA LEU A 266 -0.48 20.41 -19.69
C LEU A 266 1.04 20.53 -19.52
N GLU A 267 1.73 19.44 -19.18
CA GLU A 267 3.14 19.46 -18.78
C GLU A 267 4.12 19.32 -19.96
N ARG A 268 3.64 19.12 -21.20
CA ARG A 268 4.48 19.09 -22.42
C ARG A 268 5.44 20.28 -22.55
N GLY A 269 5.07 21.45 -22.03
CA GLY A 269 5.86 22.68 -22.07
C GLY A 269 6.62 22.98 -20.78
N TYR A 270 6.73 22.04 -19.84
CA TYR A 270 7.33 22.30 -18.53
C TYR A 270 8.83 22.00 -18.57
N ASP A 271 9.60 22.80 -17.83
CA ASP A 271 11.00 22.54 -17.56
C ASP A 271 11.11 21.66 -16.30
N ARG A 272 12.09 20.75 -16.32
CA ARG A 272 12.41 19.85 -15.21
C ARG A 272 13.61 20.36 -14.44
N ALA A 273 13.48 20.39 -13.12
CA ALA A 273 14.51 20.84 -12.20
C ALA A 273 14.68 19.85 -11.05
N GLU A 274 15.90 19.35 -10.83
CA GLU A 274 16.19 18.49 -9.68
C GLU A 274 16.58 19.34 -8.47
N LEU A 275 15.97 19.09 -7.32
CA LEU A 275 16.28 19.67 -6.01
C LEU A 275 16.71 18.55 -5.06
N LYS A 276 17.30 18.92 -3.93
CA LYS A 276 17.59 17.93 -2.89
C LYS A 276 16.30 17.28 -2.38
N GLY A 277 16.11 16.01 -2.72
CA GLY A 277 14.95 15.22 -2.30
C GLY A 277 13.65 15.52 -3.06
N ALA A 278 13.69 16.29 -4.14
CA ALA A 278 12.52 16.60 -4.95
C ALA A 278 12.85 16.80 -6.43
N ILE A 279 11.89 16.54 -7.29
CA ILE A 279 11.96 16.84 -8.72
C ILE A 279 10.79 17.76 -9.02
N VAL A 280 11.11 18.93 -9.57
CA VAL A 280 10.15 19.99 -9.84
C VAL A 280 9.89 20.09 -11.33
N LEU A 281 8.62 20.05 -11.72
CA LEU A 281 8.14 20.40 -13.05
C LEU A 281 7.47 21.78 -12.96
N SER A 282 7.80 22.67 -13.88
CA SER A 282 7.21 24.02 -13.90
C SER A 282 7.12 24.54 -15.33
N PRO A 283 6.13 25.38 -15.67
CA PRO A 283 6.05 26.02 -16.98
C PRO A 283 7.38 26.63 -17.41
N ARG A 284 7.75 26.47 -18.68
CA ARG A 284 9.01 27.00 -19.20
C ARG A 284 9.15 28.49 -18.94
N GLY A 285 10.30 28.89 -18.39
CA GLY A 285 10.59 30.29 -18.05
C GLY A 285 9.87 30.81 -16.79
N LEU A 286 9.17 29.96 -16.03
CA LEU A 286 8.59 30.35 -14.75
C LEU A 286 9.71 30.66 -13.73
N ALA A 287 9.86 31.92 -13.34
CA ALA A 287 10.70 32.30 -12.21
C ALA A 287 10.06 31.87 -10.87
N TYR A 288 10.81 31.23 -9.98
CA TYR A 288 10.42 30.95 -8.59
C TYR A 288 11.66 30.91 -7.69
N ASP A 289 11.48 31.11 -6.38
CA ASP A 289 12.59 30.99 -5.41
C ASP A 289 12.96 29.52 -5.21
N ARG A 290 13.91 29.06 -6.01
CA ARG A 290 14.40 27.67 -5.98
C ARG A 290 15.01 27.30 -4.62
N GLN A 291 15.74 28.21 -3.98
CA GLN A 291 16.38 27.95 -2.69
C GLN A 291 15.36 27.95 -1.56
N GLY A 292 14.40 28.86 -1.59
CA GLY A 292 13.28 28.87 -0.66
C GLY A 292 12.44 27.59 -0.76
N LEU A 293 12.12 27.15 -1.98
CA LEU A 293 11.40 25.90 -2.22
C LEU A 293 12.15 24.67 -1.67
N GLU A 294 13.45 24.56 -1.95
CA GLU A 294 14.28 23.47 -1.43
C GLU A 294 14.30 23.47 0.10
N ARG A 295 14.54 24.63 0.73
CA ARG A 295 14.53 24.76 2.20
C ARG A 295 13.18 24.38 2.80
N ALA A 296 12.08 24.83 2.21
CA ALA A 296 10.75 24.53 2.69
C ALA A 296 10.41 23.02 2.57
N LEU A 297 10.79 22.36 1.48
CA LEU A 297 10.61 20.90 1.32
C LEU A 297 11.43 20.10 2.33
N LEU A 298 12.69 20.48 2.55
CA LEU A 298 13.53 19.86 3.58
C LEU A 298 12.95 20.09 4.97
N SER A 299 12.48 21.30 5.27
CA SER A 299 11.82 21.63 6.54
C SER A 299 10.55 20.81 6.75
N ALA A 300 9.73 20.63 5.70
CA ALA A 300 8.54 19.79 5.75
C ALA A 300 8.89 18.33 6.03
N ARG A 301 9.89 17.77 5.35
CA ARG A 301 10.42 16.41 5.60
C ARG A 301 10.86 16.22 7.06
N GLU A 302 11.70 17.11 7.58
CA GLU A 302 12.20 17.01 8.96
C GLU A 302 11.09 17.20 10.00
N THR A 303 10.12 18.06 9.73
CA THR A 303 8.95 18.24 10.60
C THR A 303 8.14 16.96 10.64
N ALA A 304 7.92 16.33 9.50
CA ALA A 304 7.08 15.17 9.43
C ALA A 304 7.75 13.89 9.94
N LYS A 305 9.08 13.75 9.76
CA LYS A 305 9.87 12.74 10.46
C LYS A 305 9.74 12.87 11.98
N ARG A 306 9.88 14.09 12.51
CA ARG A 306 9.78 14.32 13.96
C ARG A 306 8.38 14.12 14.52
N MET A 307 7.35 14.56 13.79
CA MET A 307 5.97 14.48 14.27
C MET A 307 5.35 13.09 14.08
N PHE A 308 5.67 12.40 12.98
CA PHE A 308 4.98 11.15 12.60
C PHE A 308 5.92 9.95 12.46
N GLY A 309 7.23 10.13 12.63
CA GLY A 309 8.20 9.09 12.30
C GLY A 309 8.23 8.76 10.80
N PHE A 310 7.62 9.59 9.95
CA PHE A 310 7.53 9.30 8.53
C PHE A 310 8.86 9.59 7.83
N GLU A 311 9.41 8.54 7.22
CA GLU A 311 10.59 8.62 6.37
C GLU A 311 10.29 7.97 5.02
N THR A 312 10.80 8.59 3.96
CA THR A 312 10.67 8.03 2.62
C THR A 312 11.87 8.38 1.76
N LEU A 313 12.30 7.39 0.98
CA LEU A 313 13.35 7.54 -0.02
C LEU A 313 12.77 8.01 -1.37
N LEU A 314 11.44 8.01 -1.54
CA LEU A 314 10.81 8.55 -2.74
C LEU A 314 11.08 10.05 -2.84
N PRO A 315 11.62 10.55 -3.97
CA PRO A 315 11.72 11.98 -4.20
C PRO A 315 10.31 12.58 -4.32
N VAL A 316 10.12 13.76 -3.74
CA VAL A 316 8.86 14.50 -3.92
C VAL A 316 8.77 14.93 -5.39
N ARG A 317 7.78 14.42 -6.12
CA ARG A 317 7.46 14.88 -7.48
C ARG A 317 6.52 16.07 -7.37
N LEU A 318 7.02 17.27 -7.61
CA LEU A 318 6.28 18.52 -7.46
C LEU A 318 6.02 19.16 -8.82
N SER A 319 4.77 19.36 -9.18
CA SER A 319 4.39 20.17 -10.35
C SER A 319 3.85 21.55 -9.91
N LEU A 320 4.45 22.62 -10.43
CA LEU A 320 4.02 24.00 -10.23
C LEU A 320 3.08 24.42 -11.36
N TYR A 321 1.82 24.70 -11.06
CA TYR A 321 0.83 25.10 -12.05
C TYR A 321 0.51 26.58 -11.96
N GLN A 322 0.17 27.20 -13.10
CA GLN A 322 -0.53 28.48 -13.06
C GLN A 322 -1.91 28.30 -12.42
N ARG A 323 -2.48 29.38 -11.86
CA ARG A 323 -3.78 29.34 -11.15
C ARG A 323 -4.90 28.68 -11.98
N ASN A 324 -5.01 29.02 -13.27
CA ASN A 324 -6.03 28.46 -14.14
C ASN A 324 -5.74 26.99 -14.49
N ASP A 325 -4.50 26.66 -14.81
CA ASP A 325 -4.09 25.28 -15.13
C ASP A 325 -4.31 24.35 -13.94
N PHE A 326 -4.01 24.81 -12.72
CA PHE A 326 -4.25 24.07 -11.49
C PHE A 326 -5.72 23.72 -11.34
N ARG A 327 -6.61 24.70 -11.55
CA ARG A 327 -8.07 24.49 -11.48
C ARG A 327 -8.56 23.55 -12.58
N VAL A 328 -8.08 23.73 -13.81
CA VAL A 328 -8.46 22.88 -14.95
C VAL A 328 -8.02 21.43 -14.71
N PHE A 329 -6.82 21.23 -14.15
CA PHE A 329 -6.28 19.91 -13.89
C PHE A 329 -6.98 19.20 -12.73
N THR A 330 -7.10 19.89 -11.60
CA THR A 330 -7.61 19.30 -10.33
C THR A 330 -9.13 19.36 -10.21
N SER A 331 -9.79 20.18 -11.03
CA SER A 331 -11.19 20.60 -10.84
C SER A 331 -11.44 21.25 -9.47
N ALA A 332 -10.39 21.70 -8.77
CA ALA A 332 -10.51 22.23 -7.43
C ALA A 332 -11.10 23.66 -7.41
N PRO A 333 -11.84 24.04 -6.36
CA PRO A 333 -12.30 25.40 -6.14
C PRO A 333 -11.14 26.40 -6.02
N THR A 334 -11.45 27.69 -6.18
CA THR A 334 -10.45 28.78 -6.24
C THR A 334 -9.63 28.97 -4.96
N TRP A 335 -10.14 28.50 -3.82
CA TRP A 335 -9.45 28.53 -2.54
C TRP A 335 -8.38 27.44 -2.40
N ALA A 336 -8.42 26.37 -3.21
CA ALA A 336 -7.46 25.29 -3.15
C ALA A 336 -6.08 25.76 -3.68
N GLY A 337 -5.04 25.44 -2.91
CA GLY A 337 -3.65 25.84 -3.17
C GLY A 337 -2.70 24.70 -3.53
N ALA A 338 -3.03 23.50 -3.07
CA ALA A 338 -2.21 22.31 -3.16
C ALA A 338 -3.11 21.07 -3.35
N ALA A 339 -2.58 20.03 -3.98
CA ALA A 339 -3.23 18.73 -4.07
C ALA A 339 -2.17 17.61 -4.18
N SER A 340 -2.46 16.43 -3.63
CA SER A 340 -1.74 15.20 -3.98
C SER A 340 -2.66 14.32 -4.81
N ILE A 341 -2.20 13.92 -6.00
CA ILE A 341 -2.96 13.03 -6.88
C ILE A 341 -1.97 12.01 -7.46
N LEU A 342 -2.24 10.73 -7.28
CA LEU A 342 -1.41 9.62 -7.76
C LEU A 342 0.06 9.68 -7.30
N GLY A 343 0.32 10.15 -6.07
CA GLY A 343 1.66 10.23 -5.49
C GLY A 343 2.52 11.41 -5.96
N LYS A 344 1.95 12.35 -6.72
CA LYS A 344 2.60 13.62 -7.08
C LYS A 344 1.97 14.79 -6.34
N LEU A 345 2.81 15.68 -5.83
CA LEU A 345 2.41 16.94 -5.24
C LEU A 345 2.20 17.99 -6.34
N ARG A 346 1.11 18.74 -6.26
CA ARG A 346 0.79 19.82 -7.20
C ARG A 346 0.53 21.08 -6.42
N LEU A 347 1.22 22.15 -6.78
CA LEU A 347 1.09 23.45 -6.12
C LEU A 347 0.76 24.53 -7.13
N ARG A 348 -0.05 25.48 -6.68
CA ARG A 348 -0.21 26.74 -7.40
C ARG A 348 1.04 27.59 -7.30
N ASN A 349 1.50 28.07 -8.45
CA ASN A 349 2.75 28.82 -8.55
C ASN A 349 2.70 30.19 -7.85
N ASP A 350 1.53 30.81 -7.70
CA ASP A 350 1.39 32.09 -7.01
C ASP A 350 1.64 31.93 -5.50
N LEU A 351 1.37 30.75 -4.94
CA LEU A 351 1.68 30.43 -3.55
C LEU A 351 3.16 30.09 -3.33
N ALA A 352 3.82 29.57 -4.37
CA ALA A 352 5.27 29.35 -4.38
C ALA A 352 6.08 30.65 -4.61
N ARG A 353 5.41 31.78 -4.89
CA ARG A 353 6.02 33.11 -5.13
C ARG A 353 5.68 34.14 -4.05
N GLY A 354 4.89 33.74 -3.04
CA GLY A 354 4.45 34.62 -1.95
C GLY A 354 5.58 34.97 -0.98
N ARG A 355 5.22 35.56 0.18
CA ARG A 355 6.19 35.75 1.27
C ARG A 355 6.74 34.37 1.68
N ILE A 356 8.01 34.32 2.10
CA ILE A 356 8.67 33.06 2.48
C ILE A 356 7.84 32.24 3.47
N GLN A 357 7.21 32.91 4.45
CA GLN A 357 6.32 32.27 5.42
C GLN A 357 5.08 31.64 4.79
N ASP A 358 4.43 32.32 3.84
CA ASP A 358 3.24 31.80 3.14
C ASP A 358 3.61 30.58 2.27
N MET A 359 4.80 30.62 1.66
CA MET A 359 5.34 29.52 0.86
C MET A 359 5.69 28.30 1.73
N GLU A 360 6.37 28.49 2.86
CA GLU A 360 6.69 27.40 3.80
C GLU A 360 5.44 26.71 4.34
N VAL A 361 4.42 27.48 4.74
CA VAL A 361 3.14 26.94 5.20
C VAL A 361 2.46 26.14 4.09
N THR A 362 2.38 26.68 2.87
CA THR A 362 1.76 25.99 1.72
C THR A 362 2.50 24.70 1.37
N ILE A 363 3.83 24.71 1.39
CA ILE A 363 4.65 23.54 1.08
C ILE A 363 4.49 22.48 2.16
N ARG A 364 4.45 22.85 3.44
CA ARG A 364 4.20 21.91 4.54
C ARG A 364 2.81 21.28 4.44
N TYR A 365 1.79 22.09 4.15
CA TYR A 365 0.44 21.62 3.92
C TYR A 365 0.41 20.61 2.75
N GLY A 366 0.95 20.98 1.60
CA GLY A 366 1.04 20.11 0.43
C GLY A 366 1.84 18.83 0.69
N PHE A 367 2.95 18.94 1.43
CA PHE A 367 3.76 17.78 1.83
C PHE A 367 2.98 16.83 2.75
N GLY A 368 2.11 17.33 3.62
CA GLY A 368 1.25 16.50 4.46
C GLY A 368 0.20 15.74 3.66
N LEU A 369 -0.43 16.37 2.67
CA LEU A 369 -1.31 15.68 1.72
C LEU A 369 -0.55 14.57 0.97
N TRP A 370 0.63 14.90 0.44
CA TRP A 370 1.49 13.95 -0.27
C TRP A 370 1.95 12.79 0.62
N MET A 371 2.31 13.07 1.86
CA MET A 371 2.66 12.05 2.85
C MET A 371 1.51 11.08 3.05
N ALA A 372 0.31 11.58 3.33
CA ALA A 372 -0.85 10.75 3.58
C ALA A 372 -1.18 9.88 2.35
N ASP A 373 -1.11 10.46 1.16
CA ASP A 373 -1.30 9.77 -0.12
C ASP A 373 -0.26 8.66 -0.35
N ILE A 374 1.03 8.91 -0.11
CA ILE A 374 2.06 7.88 -0.26
C ILE A 374 1.96 6.81 0.82
N ALA A 375 1.76 7.20 2.08
CA ALA A 375 1.72 6.28 3.22
C ALA A 375 0.52 5.34 3.18
N ALA A 376 -0.66 5.84 2.81
CA ALA A 376 -1.89 5.07 2.68
C ALA A 376 -2.15 4.56 1.24
N GLU A 377 -1.23 4.83 0.30
CA GLU A 377 -1.39 4.55 -1.13
C GLU A 377 -2.73 5.06 -1.70
N GLY A 378 -3.08 6.31 -1.38
CA GLY A 378 -4.30 6.99 -1.83
C GLY A 378 -5.59 6.57 -1.12
N LYS A 379 -5.52 5.68 -0.12
CA LYS A 379 -6.69 5.15 0.60
C LYS A 379 -7.10 5.94 1.85
N ALA A 380 -6.35 6.98 2.24
CA ALA A 380 -6.67 7.73 3.44
C ALA A 380 -7.95 8.57 3.26
N PRO A 381 -8.88 8.57 4.25
CA PRO A 381 -10.07 9.42 4.20
C PRO A 381 -9.67 10.90 4.24
N ALA A 382 -10.46 11.77 3.60
CA ALA A 382 -10.11 13.18 3.42
C ALA A 382 -9.84 13.90 4.75
N TRP A 383 -10.66 13.67 5.78
CA TRP A 383 -10.41 14.28 7.10
C TRP A 383 -9.05 13.91 7.69
N LEU A 384 -8.55 12.69 7.48
CA LEU A 384 -7.24 12.29 8.00
C LEU A 384 -6.11 12.95 7.18
N GLN A 385 -6.24 12.96 5.85
CA GLN A 385 -5.29 13.63 4.96
C GLN A 385 -5.18 15.12 5.29
N GLU A 386 -6.31 15.79 5.43
CA GLU A 386 -6.40 17.23 5.74
C GLU A 386 -5.93 17.53 7.15
N GLY A 387 -6.26 16.67 8.13
CA GLY A 387 -5.75 16.78 9.49
C GLY A 387 -4.22 16.75 9.53
N ILE A 388 -3.60 15.78 8.84
CA ILE A 388 -2.13 15.69 8.70
C ILE A 388 -1.57 16.94 8.02
N ALA A 389 -2.15 17.35 6.90
CA ALA A 389 -1.71 18.52 6.14
C ALA A 389 -1.74 19.81 6.99
N HIS A 390 -2.84 20.05 7.69
CA HIS A 390 -2.97 21.20 8.59
C HIS A 390 -2.06 21.10 9.81
N GLN A 391 -1.85 19.90 10.35
CA GLN A 391 -0.95 19.71 11.49
C GLN A 391 0.52 19.93 11.12
N LEU A 392 0.96 19.58 9.90
CA LEU A 392 2.29 19.93 9.40
C LEU A 392 2.43 21.45 9.17
N ALA A 393 1.40 22.07 8.59
CA ALA A 393 1.39 23.49 8.29
C ALA A 393 1.36 24.36 9.55
N TYR A 394 0.58 23.93 10.54
CA TYR A 394 0.32 24.64 11.80
C TYR A 394 0.53 23.71 13.00
N PRO A 395 1.80 23.38 13.35
CA PRO A 395 2.10 22.39 14.39
C PRO A 395 1.66 22.82 15.80
N LEU A 396 1.42 24.11 16.03
CA LEU A 396 0.88 24.65 17.28
C LEU A 396 -0.66 24.58 17.37
N GLY A 397 -1.31 24.00 16.37
CA GLY A 397 -2.77 23.91 16.22
C GLY A 397 -3.34 24.95 15.26
N PRO A 398 -4.65 24.87 14.99
CA PRO A 398 -5.28 25.73 14.00
C PRO A 398 -5.25 27.20 14.45
N PRO A 399 -5.30 28.14 13.50
CA PRO A 399 -5.45 29.55 13.78
C PRO A 399 -6.62 29.83 14.75
N ASN A 400 -6.44 30.77 15.68
CA ASN A 400 -7.35 31.01 16.81
C ASN A 400 -8.82 31.23 16.42
N GLY A 401 -9.11 31.71 15.21
CA GLY A 401 -10.48 31.93 14.71
C GLY A 401 -11.32 30.65 14.58
N GLY A 402 -10.71 29.49 14.31
CA GLY A 402 -11.45 28.24 14.09
C GLY A 402 -12.11 27.66 15.34
N LYS A 403 -11.57 27.95 16.53
CA LYS A 403 -12.02 27.35 17.80
C LYS A 403 -13.45 27.75 18.17
N GLY A 404 -13.78 29.03 17.95
CA GLY A 404 -15.08 29.59 18.28
C GLY A 404 -16.18 29.01 17.39
N GLU A 405 -15.91 28.90 16.09
CA GLU A 405 -16.87 28.38 15.12
C GLU A 405 -17.13 26.88 15.33
N ILE A 406 -16.11 26.06 15.59
CA ILE A 406 -16.29 24.64 15.93
C ILE A 406 -17.19 24.49 17.17
N ARG A 407 -16.92 25.22 18.25
CA ARG A 407 -17.74 25.15 19.47
C ARG A 407 -19.18 25.58 19.22
N LYS A 408 -19.38 26.65 18.45
CA LYS A 408 -20.71 27.12 18.06
C LYS A 408 -21.47 26.05 17.26
N ARG A 409 -20.80 25.40 16.30
CA ARG A 409 -21.36 24.35 15.45
C ARG A 409 -21.58 23.02 16.19
N LEU A 410 -20.78 22.72 17.19
CA LEU A 410 -21.03 21.61 18.11
C LEU A 410 -22.28 21.87 18.96
N ASN A 411 -22.40 23.06 19.54
CA ASN A 411 -23.53 23.42 20.41
C ASN A 411 -24.89 23.43 19.68
N ASN A 412 -24.91 23.76 18.39
CA ASN A 412 -26.14 23.78 17.58
C ASN A 412 -26.35 22.49 16.76
N GLY A 413 -25.47 21.49 16.89
CA GLY A 413 -25.56 20.21 16.18
C GLY A 413 -25.40 20.31 14.64
N SER A 414 -24.71 21.34 14.14
CA SER A 414 -24.51 21.57 12.70
C SER A 414 -23.14 21.15 12.17
N LEU A 415 -22.28 20.61 13.04
CA LEU A 415 -20.97 20.11 12.64
C LEU A 415 -21.11 18.75 11.92
N PRO A 416 -20.47 18.54 10.74
CA PRO A 416 -20.47 17.23 10.08
C PRO A 416 -19.78 16.16 10.94
N SER A 417 -20.15 14.90 10.78
CA SER A 417 -19.47 13.78 11.43
C SER A 417 -18.16 13.45 10.73
N PHE A 418 -17.19 12.84 11.43
CA PHE A 418 -15.96 12.39 10.78
C PHE A 418 -16.23 11.39 9.65
N ARG A 419 -17.26 10.55 9.78
CA ARG A 419 -17.69 9.63 8.71
C ARG A 419 -18.11 10.39 7.44
N SER A 420 -18.86 11.49 7.57
CA SER A 420 -19.25 12.30 6.40
C SER A 420 -18.09 13.08 5.79
N LEU A 421 -16.95 13.17 6.48
CA LEU A 421 -15.72 13.82 6.01
C LEU A 421 -14.72 12.83 5.40
N GLU A 422 -15.13 11.61 5.06
CA GLU A 422 -14.31 10.69 4.27
C GLU A 422 -14.10 11.18 2.84
N GLU A 423 -15.10 11.85 2.26
CA GLU A 423 -15.08 12.36 0.89
C GLU A 423 -14.27 13.65 0.73
N SER A 424 -13.85 13.91 -0.51
CA SER A 424 -13.02 15.07 -0.87
C SER A 424 -13.64 16.41 -0.47
N PHE A 425 -12.84 17.25 0.20
CA PHE A 425 -13.25 18.59 0.63
C PHE A 425 -13.43 19.57 -0.55
N LEU A 426 -12.99 19.20 -1.74
CA LEU A 426 -13.22 19.98 -2.95
C LEU A 426 -14.72 20.05 -3.33
N GLY A 427 -15.56 19.17 -2.77
CA GLY A 427 -17.01 19.14 -2.99
C GLY A 427 -17.83 20.10 -2.12
N PHE A 428 -17.20 20.80 -1.15
CA PHE A 428 -17.93 21.73 -0.29
C PHE A 428 -18.52 22.92 -1.08
N PRO A 429 -19.71 23.40 -0.69
CA PRO A 429 -20.43 24.44 -1.44
C PRO A 429 -19.74 25.80 -1.35
N ASP A 430 -19.02 26.05 -0.25
CA ASP A 430 -18.27 27.28 -0.03
C ASP A 430 -16.99 27.04 0.79
N MET A 431 -16.15 28.07 0.84
CA MET A 431 -14.86 28.04 1.54
C MET A 431 -14.99 27.93 3.06
N LEU A 432 -16.08 28.43 3.64
CA LEU A 432 -16.27 28.42 5.10
C LEU A 432 -16.58 27.00 5.59
N GLU A 433 -17.40 26.25 4.88
CA GLU A 433 -17.67 24.84 5.17
C GLU A 433 -16.38 24.00 5.05
N ALA A 434 -15.61 24.18 3.98
CA ALA A 434 -14.33 23.51 3.80
C ALA A 434 -13.35 23.85 4.93
N ALA A 435 -13.23 25.13 5.28
CA ALA A 435 -12.36 25.58 6.37
C ALA A 435 -12.78 25.01 7.73
N THR A 436 -14.08 24.91 7.99
CA THR A 436 -14.62 24.30 9.21
C THR A 436 -14.26 22.82 9.28
N ALA A 437 -14.47 22.07 8.18
CA ALA A 437 -14.10 20.66 8.09
C ALA A 437 -12.58 20.44 8.25
N MET A 438 -11.75 21.33 7.71
CA MET A 438 -10.30 21.31 7.88
C MET A 438 -9.87 21.53 9.34
N VAL A 439 -10.47 22.50 10.02
CA VAL A 439 -10.21 22.74 11.46
C VAL A 439 -10.66 21.54 12.30
N GLN A 440 -11.85 20.98 12.02
CA GLN A 440 -12.33 19.76 12.66
C GLN A 440 -11.36 18.60 12.45
N SER A 441 -10.88 18.42 11.22
CA SER A 441 -9.93 17.38 10.84
C SER A 441 -8.60 17.48 11.60
N GLN A 442 -8.03 18.69 11.69
CA GLN A 442 -6.82 18.92 12.48
C GLN A 442 -7.05 18.59 13.97
N TRP A 443 -8.20 18.98 14.52
CA TRP A 443 -8.53 18.71 15.92
C TRP A 443 -8.84 17.26 16.22
N GLY A 444 -9.54 16.56 15.33
CA GLY A 444 -9.77 15.12 15.45
C GLY A 444 -8.46 14.37 15.47
N MET A 445 -7.54 14.75 14.58
CA MET A 445 -6.18 14.20 14.56
C MET A 445 -5.41 14.48 15.86
N GLN A 446 -5.43 15.72 16.37
CA GLN A 446 -4.80 16.06 17.64
C GLN A 446 -5.38 15.25 18.80
N PHE A 447 -6.70 15.08 18.84
CA PHE A 447 -7.35 14.23 19.83
C PHE A 447 -6.87 12.78 19.77
N LEU A 448 -6.76 12.18 18.57
CA LEU A 448 -6.22 10.84 18.42
C LEU A 448 -4.78 10.76 18.95
N VAL A 449 -3.94 11.74 18.63
CA VAL A 449 -2.56 11.84 19.12
C VAL A 449 -2.52 11.98 20.65
N GLU A 450 -3.37 12.81 21.24
CA GLU A 450 -3.46 12.96 22.71
C GLU A 450 -3.91 11.66 23.39
N LYS A 451 -4.79 10.89 22.76
CA LYS A 451 -5.35 9.66 23.32
C LYS A 451 -4.52 8.41 23.11
N ARG A 452 -3.69 8.38 22.06
CA ARG A 452 -2.97 7.16 21.61
C ARG A 452 -1.49 7.39 21.32
N GLY A 453 -1.00 8.62 21.41
CA GLY A 453 0.36 9.01 21.05
C GLY A 453 0.54 9.24 19.56
N LEU A 454 1.70 9.80 19.18
CA LEU A 454 1.99 10.21 17.79
C LEU A 454 1.97 9.06 16.78
N GLY A 455 2.38 7.86 17.19
CA GLY A 455 2.48 6.69 16.31
C GLY A 455 1.14 6.23 15.72
N VAL A 456 0.01 6.60 16.35
CA VAL A 456 -1.33 6.18 15.90
C VAL A 456 -1.62 6.62 14.46
N ILE A 457 -1.14 7.79 14.06
CA ILE A 457 -1.41 8.36 12.74
C ILE A 457 -0.74 7.52 11.66
N LEU A 458 0.54 7.17 11.84
CA LEU A 458 1.25 6.35 10.86
C LEU A 458 0.67 4.93 10.81
N SER A 459 0.31 4.35 11.96
CA SER A 459 -0.35 3.05 12.03
C SER A 459 -1.70 3.05 11.31
N LEU A 460 -2.49 4.13 11.40
CA LEU A 460 -3.74 4.27 10.64
C LEU A 460 -3.47 4.28 9.13
N LEU A 461 -2.49 5.06 8.67
CA LEU A 461 -2.13 5.10 7.24
C LEU A 461 -1.65 3.73 6.73
N VAL A 462 -0.88 2.99 7.54
CA VAL A 462 -0.44 1.63 7.22
C VAL A 462 -1.62 0.65 7.15
N ALA A 463 -2.53 0.69 8.13
CA ALA A 463 -3.73 -0.15 8.13
C ALA A 463 -4.63 0.12 6.91
N LEU A 464 -4.80 1.40 6.54
CA LEU A 464 -5.52 1.81 5.33
C LEU A 464 -4.83 1.26 4.08
N ARG A 465 -3.51 1.41 3.97
CA ARG A 465 -2.71 0.83 2.88
C ARG A 465 -2.95 -0.67 2.72
N GLU A 466 -3.00 -1.40 3.84
CA GLU A 466 -3.23 -2.85 3.91
C GLU A 466 -4.67 -3.26 3.55
N GLY A 467 -5.54 -2.28 3.26
CA GLY A 467 -6.87 -2.52 2.70
C GLY A 467 -7.99 -2.51 3.73
N LEU A 468 -7.71 -2.17 4.99
CA LEU A 468 -8.78 -1.92 5.96
C LEU A 468 -9.59 -0.69 5.53
N SER A 469 -10.91 -0.77 5.72
CA SER A 469 -11.75 0.42 5.59
C SER A 469 -11.39 1.46 6.66
N PRO A 470 -11.68 2.76 6.47
CA PRO A 470 -11.39 3.78 7.47
C PRO A 470 -11.93 3.46 8.87
N GLU A 471 -13.15 2.94 8.95
CA GLU A 471 -13.76 2.53 10.23
C GLU A 471 -13.06 1.31 10.86
N GLN A 472 -12.69 0.31 10.05
CA GLN A 472 -11.92 -0.84 10.54
C GLN A 472 -10.54 -0.40 11.05
N ALA A 473 -9.83 0.44 10.30
CA ALA A 473 -8.54 0.98 10.69
C ALA A 473 -8.62 1.78 11.99
N LEU A 474 -9.62 2.67 12.15
CA LEU A 474 -9.86 3.39 13.39
C LEU A 474 -10.10 2.44 14.57
N ARG A 475 -10.89 1.38 14.37
CA ARG A 475 -11.22 0.43 15.42
C ARG A 475 -10.00 -0.37 15.86
N GLU A 476 -9.25 -0.91 14.91
CA GLU A 476 -8.11 -1.78 15.18
C GLU A 476 -6.90 -1.02 15.71
N VAL A 477 -6.63 0.18 15.19
CA VAL A 477 -5.42 0.95 15.54
C VAL A 477 -5.67 1.91 16.69
N ALA A 478 -6.82 2.60 16.69
CA ALA A 478 -7.12 3.65 17.66
C ALA A 478 -8.17 3.23 18.70
N GLY A 479 -8.82 2.07 18.55
CA GLY A 479 -9.87 1.61 19.46
C GLY A 479 -11.14 2.47 19.40
N PHE A 480 -11.38 3.14 18.27
CA PHE A 480 -12.58 3.96 18.04
C PHE A 480 -13.32 3.45 16.81
N ASP A 481 -14.65 3.38 16.85
CA ASP A 481 -15.43 3.56 15.63
C ASP A 481 -15.73 5.06 15.43
N TYR A 482 -16.37 5.41 14.32
CA TYR A 482 -16.69 6.82 14.05
C TYR A 482 -17.61 7.43 15.11
N ASP A 483 -18.61 6.69 15.58
CA ASP A 483 -19.57 7.20 16.57
C ASP A 483 -18.86 7.50 17.91
N ALA A 484 -17.93 6.65 18.34
CA ALA A 484 -17.10 6.89 19.51
C ALA A 484 -16.15 8.07 19.31
N LEU A 485 -15.53 8.19 18.13
CA LEU A 485 -14.67 9.33 17.80
C LEU A 485 -15.46 10.64 17.85
N ASP A 486 -16.58 10.75 17.15
CA ASP A 486 -17.43 11.94 17.12
C ASP A 486 -17.89 12.34 18.53
N ARG A 487 -18.38 11.37 19.32
CA ARG A 487 -18.85 11.62 20.69
C ARG A 487 -17.73 12.10 21.61
N GLU A 488 -16.64 11.35 21.71
CA GLU A 488 -15.57 11.65 22.68
C GLU A 488 -14.79 12.92 22.32
N TRP A 489 -14.54 13.13 21.02
CA TRP A 489 -13.91 14.36 20.53
C TRP A 489 -14.80 15.58 20.80
N SER A 490 -16.10 15.50 20.53
CA SER A 490 -17.05 16.59 20.76
C SER A 490 -17.16 16.93 22.25
N GLU A 491 -17.33 15.92 23.10
CA GLU A 491 -17.44 16.10 24.54
C GLU A 491 -16.19 16.73 25.13
N GLY A 492 -15.01 16.28 24.73
CA GLY A 492 -13.77 16.88 25.21
C GLY A 492 -13.57 18.30 24.66
N THR A 493 -13.98 18.57 23.42
CA THR A 493 -13.91 19.92 22.83
C THR A 493 -14.78 20.92 23.58
N LEU A 494 -15.98 20.51 23.99
CA LEU A 494 -16.93 21.31 24.77
C LEU A 494 -16.50 21.48 26.22
N ARG A 495 -15.94 20.45 26.86
CA ARG A 495 -15.37 20.53 28.22
C ARG A 495 -14.12 21.41 28.28
N GLY A 496 -13.66 21.89 27.13
CA GLY A 496 -12.44 22.64 27.01
C GLY A 496 -11.29 21.68 27.24
N PHE A 497 -11.00 20.82 26.27
CA PHE A 497 -9.65 20.31 26.08
C PHE A 497 -8.73 21.48 26.35
N THR A 498 -8.06 21.42 27.49
CA THR A 498 -6.77 22.07 27.58
C THR A 498 -6.02 21.36 26.47
N THR A 499 -5.83 22.01 25.33
CA THR A 499 -4.60 21.81 24.59
C THR A 499 -3.53 22.21 25.59
N ASN A 500 -3.24 21.36 26.56
CA ASN A 500 -2.03 21.43 27.33
C ASN A 500 -1.05 20.84 26.33
N PRO A 501 -0.26 21.68 25.64
CA PRO A 501 0.73 21.15 24.76
C PRO A 501 1.79 20.62 25.70
N ASP A 502 1.70 19.33 26.02
CA ASP A 502 2.90 18.58 26.34
C ASP A 502 3.04 17.34 25.44
N PRO A 503 2.96 17.48 24.10
CA PRO A 503 4.01 16.89 23.29
C PRO A 503 5.27 17.71 23.59
N ASP A 504 5.99 17.32 24.64
CA ASP A 504 7.28 17.85 25.10
C ASP A 504 7.56 19.28 24.61
N ARG A 505 7.18 20.28 25.42
CA ARG A 505 7.43 21.71 25.12
C ARG A 505 8.89 22.02 24.74
N SER A 506 9.85 21.18 25.13
CA SER A 506 11.25 21.31 24.72
C SER A 506 11.44 20.99 23.24
N THR A 507 10.76 19.96 22.73
CA THR A 507 10.73 19.58 21.32
C THR A 507 10.08 20.70 20.50
N LEU A 508 8.92 21.24 20.91
CA LEU A 508 8.27 22.33 20.18
C LEU A 508 9.03 23.68 20.22
N ARG A 509 9.75 23.99 21.31
CA ARG A 509 10.62 25.19 21.38
C ARG A 509 11.92 25.03 20.60
N SER A 510 12.47 23.82 20.52
CA SER A 510 13.63 23.50 19.69
C SER A 510 13.36 23.66 18.18
N LEU A 511 12.08 23.77 17.78
CA LEU A 511 11.66 23.95 16.39
C LEU A 511 11.81 25.39 15.85
N GLY A 512 12.06 26.40 16.68
CA GLY A 512 12.24 27.79 16.22
C GLY A 512 10.99 28.45 15.61
N LEU A 513 9.79 27.95 15.92
CA LEU A 513 8.53 28.36 15.29
C LEU A 513 7.87 29.52 16.05
N ILE A 514 8.30 30.75 15.76
CA ILE A 514 7.47 31.95 15.97
C ILE A 514 6.77 32.22 14.63
N SER A 515 5.44 32.12 14.60
CA SER A 515 4.62 32.62 13.49
C SER A 515 4.02 33.98 13.87
N PRO A 516 4.47 35.10 13.29
CA PRO A 516 3.74 36.35 13.34
C PRO A 516 2.84 36.44 12.08
N MET A 517 1.51 36.41 12.31
CA MET A 517 0.42 36.71 11.34
C MET A 517 0.09 35.55 10.36
N GLY A 518 -1.12 35.03 10.21
CA GLY A 518 -2.43 35.61 10.54
C GLY A 518 -2.80 36.72 9.57
N SER A 519 -3.04 36.44 8.28
CA SER A 519 -3.57 37.47 7.37
C SER A 519 -4.36 36.97 6.15
N TYR A 520 -4.80 35.71 6.09
CA TYR A 520 -5.71 35.26 5.02
C TYR A 520 -7.00 34.61 5.52
N TRP A 521 -7.18 34.51 6.84
CA TRP A 521 -8.39 33.95 7.47
C TRP A 521 -9.21 35.00 8.26
N GLU A 522 -8.86 36.29 8.15
CA GLU A 522 -9.54 37.41 8.83
C GLU A 522 -10.21 38.41 7.87
N GLN A 523 -10.36 38.05 6.59
CA GLN A 523 -11.25 38.75 5.64
C GLN A 523 -12.26 37.74 5.11
#